data_AF-A0A920GFY2-F1
#
_entry.id   AF-A0A920GFY2-F1
#
_cell.length_a   1.000
_cell.length_b   1.000
_cell.length_c   1.000
_cell.angle_alpha   90.00
_cell.angle_beta   90.00
_cell.angle_gamma   90.00
#
_symmetry.space_group_name_H-M   'P 1'
#
loop_
_entity.id
_entity.type
_entity.pdbx_description
1 polymer ?
#
loop_
_entity_poly.entity_id
_entity_poly.type
_entity_poly.pdbx_seq_one_letter_code
_entity_poly.pdbx_strand_id
1 'polypeptide(L)'
;MSKQQQEDRIDASLATGHRVFGENRVQEAQKRWSIRKHDYPDLRLHLIGPLQSNKAADAVRLFDVIHTIDRPKIAIAIAKEAAKQNKHIQCFIQVNTGDEPQKSGISPNDLSSFVDFCRRGQPCPLM
;
A
#
# COMPACT_ATOMS: atom_id res chain seq x y z
N MET A 1 9.93 -10.85 -1.35
CA MET A 1 8.77 -10.89 -2.28
C MET A 1 8.00 -12.20 -2.06
N SER A 2 6.87 -12.18 -1.33
CA SER A 2 6.12 -13.37 -0.85
C SER A 2 4.88 -13.70 -1.70
N LYS A 3 5.01 -13.92 -3.01
CA LYS A 3 3.89 -14.45 -3.80
C LYS A 3 3.61 -15.90 -3.37
N GLN A 4 2.45 -16.13 -2.74
CA GLN A 4 1.95 -17.44 -2.26
C GLN A 4 2.94 -18.26 -1.41
N GLN A 5 3.42 -17.70 -0.30
CA GLN A 5 4.06 -18.53 0.72
C GLN A 5 3.01 -19.27 1.55
N GLN A 6 3.25 -20.57 1.79
CA GLN A 6 2.53 -21.34 2.82
C GLN A 6 2.70 -20.65 4.18
N GLU A 7 1.64 -20.65 4.99
CA GLU A 7 1.57 -19.96 6.29
C GLU A 7 2.80 -20.28 7.17
N ASP A 8 3.27 -21.54 7.15
CA ASP A 8 4.45 -22.01 7.89
C ASP A 8 5.73 -21.22 7.59
N ARG A 9 5.91 -20.75 6.34
CA ARG A 9 7.08 -19.95 5.97
C ARG A 9 7.00 -18.52 6.50
N ILE A 10 5.79 -18.01 6.66
CA ILE A 10 5.55 -16.68 7.23
C ILE A 10 5.87 -16.72 8.71
N ASP A 11 5.38 -17.74 9.42
CA ASP A 11 5.63 -17.92 10.84
C ASP A 11 7.12 -18.20 11.12
N ALA A 12 7.79 -18.98 10.27
CA ALA A 12 9.24 -19.15 10.34
C ALA A 12 10.00 -17.83 10.13
N SER A 13 9.57 -16.98 9.20
CA SER A 13 10.17 -15.66 8.97
C SER A 13 9.93 -14.71 10.16
N LEU A 14 8.75 -14.77 10.77
CA LEU A 14 8.45 -14.00 11.99
C LEU A 14 9.34 -14.46 13.15
N ALA A 15 9.59 -15.76 13.29
CA ALA A 15 10.45 -16.32 14.32
C ALA A 15 11.93 -15.88 14.18
N THR A 16 12.41 -15.55 12.97
CA THR A 16 13.77 -15.01 12.76
C THR A 16 13.88 -13.51 13.00
N GLY A 17 12.79 -12.84 13.41
CA GLY A 17 12.78 -11.39 13.64
C GLY A 17 12.44 -10.57 12.38
N HIS A 18 12.05 -11.20 11.27
CA HIS A 18 11.57 -10.46 10.11
C HIS A 18 10.21 -9.81 10.41
N ARG A 19 10.04 -8.54 10.03
CA ARG A 19 8.83 -7.76 10.35
C ARG A 19 8.23 -7.00 9.18
N VAL A 20 8.90 -6.96 8.02
CA VAL A 20 8.45 -6.15 6.88
C VAL A 20 7.98 -7.06 5.76
N PHE A 21 6.68 -7.08 5.50
CA PHE A 21 6.11 -7.97 4.48
C PHE A 21 5.35 -7.20 3.41
N GLY A 22 5.40 -7.71 2.18
CA GLY A 22 4.70 -7.14 1.02
C GLY A 22 3.57 -8.04 0.56
N GLU A 23 2.36 -7.49 0.42
CA GLU A 23 1.20 -8.22 -0.10
C GLU A 23 0.63 -7.55 -1.35
N ASN A 24 0.04 -8.38 -2.23
CA ASN A 24 -0.51 -7.90 -3.50
C ASN A 24 -2.03 -7.63 -3.44
N ARG A 25 -2.74 -8.26 -2.49
CA ARG A 25 -4.21 -8.24 -2.42
C ARG A 25 -4.67 -7.95 -1.00
N VAL A 26 -5.48 -6.91 -0.84
CA VAL A 26 -5.99 -6.46 0.46
C VAL A 26 -6.76 -7.56 1.19
N GLN A 27 -7.64 -8.29 0.50
CA GLN A 27 -8.47 -9.33 1.12
C GLN A 27 -7.66 -10.53 1.63
N GLU A 28 -6.66 -10.97 0.87
CA GLU A 28 -5.76 -12.06 1.29
C GLU A 28 -4.92 -11.62 2.48
N ALA A 29 -4.41 -10.38 2.42
CA ALA A 29 -3.65 -9.79 3.52
C ALA A 29 -4.50 -9.68 4.81
N GLN A 30 -5.77 -9.28 4.70
CA GLN A 30 -6.67 -9.21 5.87
C GLN A 30 -6.79 -10.56 6.57
N LYS A 31 -7.02 -11.64 5.81
CA LYS A 31 -7.16 -12.99 6.39
C LYS A 31 -5.88 -13.43 7.09
N ARG A 32 -4.73 -13.13 6.50
CA ARG A 32 -3.42 -13.61 6.96
C ARG A 32 -2.85 -12.81 8.13
N TRP A 33 -3.00 -11.50 8.10
CA TRP A 33 -2.25 -10.60 8.98
C TRP A 33 -3.07 -9.99 10.10
N SER A 34 -4.40 -10.04 10.07
CA SER A 34 -5.22 -9.42 11.13
C SER A 34 -4.92 -10.01 12.51
N ILE A 35 -4.71 -11.33 12.60
CA ILE A 35 -4.34 -12.00 13.85
C ILE A 35 -2.87 -11.70 14.19
N ARG A 36 -1.96 -11.90 13.22
CA ARG A 36 -0.51 -11.72 13.44
C ARG A 36 -0.10 -10.29 13.81
N LYS A 37 -0.82 -9.26 13.35
CA LYS A 37 -0.56 -7.87 13.78
C LYS A 37 -0.79 -7.65 15.27
N HIS A 38 -1.63 -8.46 15.91
CA HIS A 38 -1.81 -8.41 17.36
C HIS A 38 -0.58 -8.95 18.08
N ASP A 39 -0.04 -10.07 17.60
CA ASP A 39 1.12 -10.74 18.21
C ASP A 39 2.44 -10.04 17.92
N TYR A 40 2.54 -9.34 16.79
CA TYR A 40 3.74 -8.63 16.33
C TYR A 40 3.44 -7.15 16.09
N PRO A 41 3.48 -6.29 17.14
CA PRO A 41 3.13 -4.87 17.02
C PRO A 41 4.12 -4.06 16.18
N ASP A 42 5.34 -4.58 15.97
CA ASP A 42 6.38 -4.02 15.11
C ASP A 42 6.28 -4.46 13.63
N LEU A 43 5.28 -5.29 13.29
CA LEU A 43 5.03 -5.73 11.92
C LEU A 43 4.62 -4.56 11.02
N ARG A 44 5.34 -4.41 9.89
CA ARG A 44 5.03 -3.45 8.83
C ARG A 44 4.59 -4.15 7.56
N LEU A 45 3.39 -3.81 7.09
CA LEU A 45 2.79 -4.35 5.87
C LEU A 45 2.81 -3.32 4.75
N HIS A 46 3.32 -3.75 3.60
CA HIS A 46 3.45 -2.97 2.39
C HIS A 46 2.48 -3.52 1.34
N LEU A 47 1.57 -2.69 0.84
CA LEU A 47 0.75 -3.03 -0.32
C LEU A 47 1.56 -2.73 -1.58
N ILE A 48 1.88 -3.78 -2.33
CA ILE A 48 2.69 -3.72 -3.56
C ILE A 48 1.89 -4.14 -4.82
N GLY A 49 0.64 -4.55 -4.64
CA GLY A 49 -0.27 -4.89 -5.73
C GLY A 49 -1.36 -3.83 -5.95
N PRO A 50 -2.06 -3.88 -7.09
CA PRO A 50 -2.99 -2.83 -7.50
C PRO A 50 -4.11 -2.63 -6.47
N LEU A 51 -4.41 -1.37 -6.17
CA LEU A 51 -5.49 -0.99 -5.25
C LEU A 51 -6.74 -0.54 -6.00
N GLN A 52 -7.87 -1.15 -5.63
CA GLN A 52 -9.20 -0.69 -6.02
C GLN A 52 -9.71 0.37 -5.05
N SER A 53 -10.38 1.42 -5.53
CA SER A 53 -10.80 2.56 -4.69
C SER A 53 -11.79 2.17 -3.59
N ASN A 54 -12.65 1.19 -3.84
CA ASN A 54 -13.58 0.64 -2.84
C ASN A 54 -12.88 -0.17 -1.72
N LYS A 55 -11.59 -0.51 -1.90
CA LYS A 55 -10.75 -1.19 -0.91
C LYS A 55 -9.80 -0.25 -0.19
N ALA A 56 -9.87 1.06 -0.44
CA ALA A 56 -9.01 2.04 0.21
C ALA A 56 -9.17 2.03 1.75
N ALA A 57 -10.40 1.93 2.25
CA ALA A 57 -10.67 1.89 3.69
C ALA A 57 -10.01 0.68 4.37
N ASP A 58 -10.14 -0.49 3.75
CA ASP A 58 -9.51 -1.74 4.19
C ASP A 58 -7.98 -1.65 4.11
N ALA A 59 -7.46 -1.06 3.04
CA ALA A 59 -6.03 -0.90 2.83
C ALA A 59 -5.40 0.02 3.88
N VAL A 60 -6.00 1.20 4.13
CA VAL A 60 -5.57 2.15 5.16
C VAL A 60 -5.62 1.54 6.56
N ARG A 61 -6.61 0.66 6.82
CA ARG A 61 -6.73 0.00 8.12
C ARG A 61 -5.60 -1.00 8.35
N LEU A 62 -5.25 -1.79 7.33
CA LEU A 62 -4.34 -2.91 7.48
C LEU A 62 -2.88 -2.56 7.21
N PHE A 63 -2.60 -1.81 6.16
CA PHE A 63 -1.24 -1.56 5.67
C PHE A 63 -0.61 -0.32 6.30
N ASP A 64 0.71 -0.36 6.40
CA ASP A 64 1.53 0.74 6.90
C ASP A 64 2.10 1.55 5.73
N VAL A 65 2.24 0.91 4.56
CA VAL A 65 2.79 1.51 3.34
C VAL A 65 2.00 1.06 2.11
N ILE A 66 1.69 1.99 1.20
CA ILE A 66 1.05 1.70 -0.10
C ILE A 66 1.98 2.13 -1.23
N HIS A 67 2.39 1.19 -2.08
CA HIS A 67 3.34 1.43 -3.18
C HIS A 67 2.69 1.71 -4.54
N THR A 68 1.37 1.60 -4.61
CA THR A 68 0.65 1.46 -5.89
C THR A 68 -0.28 2.63 -6.18
N ILE A 69 0.10 3.86 -5.83
CA ILE A 69 -0.67 5.04 -6.20
C ILE A 69 -0.38 5.38 -7.66
N ASP A 70 -1.36 5.17 -8.52
CA ASP A 70 -1.21 5.27 -9.98
C ASP A 70 -2.21 6.23 -10.64
N ARG A 71 -3.14 6.83 -9.87
CA ARG A 71 -4.17 7.75 -10.40
C ARG A 71 -4.81 8.61 -9.31
N PRO A 72 -5.36 9.79 -9.65
CA PRO A 72 -5.97 10.72 -8.69
C PRO A 72 -7.06 10.09 -7.83
N LYS A 73 -7.90 9.23 -8.43
CA LYS A 73 -9.01 8.56 -7.72
C LYS A 73 -8.53 7.71 -6.53
N ILE A 74 -7.37 7.07 -6.64
CA ILE A 74 -6.81 6.27 -5.54
C ILE A 74 -6.17 7.15 -4.48
N ALA A 75 -5.41 8.16 -4.89
CA ALA A 75 -4.83 9.13 -3.96
C ALA A 75 -5.90 9.81 -3.09
N ILE A 76 -7.00 10.29 -3.69
CA ILE A 76 -8.12 10.91 -2.97
C ILE A 76 -8.77 9.91 -2.00
N ALA A 77 -9.01 8.67 -2.45
CA ALA A 77 -9.65 7.66 -1.62
C ALA A 77 -8.79 7.30 -0.39
N ILE A 78 -7.47 7.17 -0.57
CA ILE A 78 -6.53 6.92 0.53
C ILE A 78 -6.52 8.10 1.49
N ALA A 79 -6.35 9.34 1.00
CA ALA A 79 -6.30 10.53 1.84
C ALA A 79 -7.58 10.70 2.69
N LYS A 80 -8.76 10.48 2.07
CA LYS A 80 -10.05 10.55 2.76
C LYS A 80 -10.15 9.50 3.87
N GLU A 81 -9.76 8.26 3.60
CA GLU A 81 -9.84 7.17 4.59
C GLU A 81 -8.76 7.29 5.67
N ALA A 82 -7.57 7.77 5.33
CA ALA A 82 -6.50 8.09 6.27
C ALA A 82 -6.95 9.16 7.28
N ALA A 83 -7.54 10.25 6.80
CA ALA A 83 -8.12 11.29 7.65
C ALA A 83 -9.27 10.75 8.52
N LYS A 84 -10.20 9.97 7.94
CA LYS A 84 -11.34 9.39 8.66
C LYS A 84 -10.91 8.43 9.77
N GLN A 85 -9.85 7.65 9.54
CA GLN A 85 -9.34 6.66 10.50
C GLN A 85 -8.27 7.24 11.42
N ASN A 86 -7.96 8.54 11.31
CA ASN A 86 -6.85 9.21 11.99
C ASN A 86 -5.53 8.43 11.87
N LYS A 87 -5.27 7.92 10.68
CA LYS A 87 -4.10 7.10 10.36
C LYS A 87 -3.15 7.84 9.44
N HIS A 88 -1.88 7.68 9.71
CA HIS A 88 -0.81 8.18 8.88
C HIS A 88 -0.21 7.01 8.11
N ILE A 89 -0.44 6.96 6.80
CA ILE A 89 0.04 5.89 5.93
C ILE A 89 1.13 6.44 5.02
N GLN A 90 2.20 5.67 4.81
CA GLN A 90 3.24 6.07 3.86
C GLN A 90 2.80 5.69 2.44
N CYS A 91 2.91 6.63 1.52
CA CYS A 91 2.44 6.49 0.14
C CYS A 91 3.62 6.59 -0.84
N PHE A 92 3.70 5.69 -1.82
CA PHE A 92 4.57 5.84 -3.00
C PHE A 92 3.75 5.87 -4.29
N ILE A 93 4.26 6.61 -5.28
CA ILE A 93 3.67 6.71 -6.61
C ILE A 93 4.27 5.62 -7.50
N GLN A 94 3.40 4.87 -8.16
CA GLN A 94 3.80 3.90 -9.17
C GLN A 94 3.99 4.63 -10.50
N VAL A 95 5.21 4.59 -11.03
CA VAL A 95 5.57 5.25 -12.30
C VAL A 95 5.73 4.19 -13.39
N ASN A 96 5.10 4.41 -14.53
CA ASN A 96 5.27 3.57 -15.72
C ASN A 96 6.46 4.08 -16.54
N THR A 97 7.68 3.71 -16.14
CA THR A 97 8.91 4.23 -16.75
C THR A 97 9.07 3.89 -18.24
N GLY A 98 8.37 2.87 -18.74
CA GLY A 98 8.39 2.48 -20.15
C GLY A 98 7.35 3.21 -21.02
N ASP A 99 6.50 4.05 -20.40
CA ASP A 99 5.36 4.74 -21.06
C ASP A 99 4.48 3.81 -21.90
N GLU A 100 4.39 2.55 -21.45
CA GLU A 100 3.66 1.49 -22.12
C GLU A 100 2.17 1.55 -21.73
N PRO A 101 1.22 1.78 -22.66
CA PRO A 101 -0.19 2.01 -22.31
C PRO A 101 -0.86 0.82 -21.59
N GLN A 102 -0.31 -0.39 -21.73
CA GLN A 102 -0.77 -1.60 -21.05
C GLN A 102 -0.32 -1.71 -19.58
N LYS A 103 0.67 -0.92 -19.13
CA LYS A 103 1.22 -0.99 -17.78
C LYS A 103 0.57 0.05 -16.87
N SER A 104 0.27 -0.35 -15.64
CA SER A 104 -0.24 0.56 -14.62
C SER A 104 0.87 1.49 -14.11
N GLY A 105 0.51 2.75 -13.84
CA GLY A 105 1.41 3.76 -13.31
C GLY A 105 1.24 5.09 -14.04
N ILE A 106 1.69 6.16 -13.40
CA ILE A 106 1.72 7.51 -13.96
C ILE A 106 2.84 7.58 -15.01
N SER A 107 2.57 8.21 -16.15
CA SER A 107 3.60 8.48 -17.16
C SER A 107 4.69 9.38 -16.55
N PRO A 108 5.98 9.17 -16.87
CA PRO A 108 7.05 10.05 -16.40
C PRO A 108 6.80 11.54 -16.70
N ASN A 109 6.11 11.85 -17.80
CA ASN A 109 5.76 13.20 -18.21
C ASN A 109 4.71 13.85 -17.27
N ASP A 110 3.81 13.06 -16.71
CA ASP A 110 2.74 13.50 -15.81
C ASP A 110 3.14 13.39 -14.33
N LEU A 111 4.32 12.86 -14.02
CA LEU A 111 4.75 12.58 -12.65
C LEU A 111 4.83 13.85 -11.80
N SER A 112 5.39 14.93 -12.33
CA SER A 112 5.56 16.19 -11.59
C SER A 112 4.21 16.79 -11.19
N SER A 113 3.27 16.88 -12.14
CA SER A 113 1.93 17.39 -11.89
C SER A 113 1.16 16.50 -10.90
N PHE A 114 1.35 15.19 -10.97
CA PHE A 114 0.71 14.24 -10.06
C PHE A 114 1.28 14.31 -8.63
N VAL A 115 2.59 14.46 -8.46
CA VAL A 115 3.22 14.69 -7.15
C VAL A 115 2.66 15.95 -6.50
N ASP A 116 2.55 17.04 -7.26
CA ASP A 116 1.99 18.29 -6.76
C ASP A 116 0.51 18.15 -6.38
N PHE A 117 -0.26 17.40 -7.17
CA PHE A 117 -1.65 17.09 -6.86
C PHE A 117 -1.77 16.36 -5.52
N CYS A 118 -0.96 15.32 -5.31
CA CYS A 118 -0.98 14.55 -4.07
C CYS A 118 -0.51 15.36 -2.84
N ARG A 119 0.47 16.25 -3.01
CA ARG A 119 0.96 17.13 -1.92
C ARG A 119 -0.09 18.17 -1.50
N ARG A 120 -0.86 18.71 -2.44
CA ARG A 120 -1.88 19.73 -2.17
C ARG A 120 -3.12 19.18 -1.45
N GLY A 121 -3.37 17.86 -1.51
CA GLY A 121 -4.58 17.22 -0.98
C GLY A 121 -4.46 16.54 0.39
N GLN A 122 -3.59 16.99 1.31
CA GLN A 122 -3.22 16.31 2.57
C GLN A 122 -4.40 15.66 3.37
N PRO A 123 -4.20 14.49 4.03
CA PRO A 123 -2.94 13.96 4.58
C PRO A 123 -2.51 12.61 3.97
N CYS A 124 -1.66 12.61 2.95
CA CYS A 124 -0.69 11.52 2.78
C CYS A 124 0.70 12.14 2.59
N PRO A 125 1.69 11.85 3.44
CA PRO A 125 3.06 12.21 3.19
C PRO A 125 3.57 11.29 2.09
N LEU A 126 3.63 11.84 0.89
CA LEU A 126 4.53 11.32 -0.12
C LEU A 126 5.95 11.56 0.40
N MET A 127 6.69 10.47 0.61
CA MET A 127 8.11 10.49 0.92
C MET A 127 8.90 10.11 -0.32
#